data_AF-A0AAU6AG34-F1
#
_entry.id   AF-A0AAU6AG34-F1
#
_cell.length_a   1.000
_cell.length_b   1.000
_cell.length_c   1.000
_cell.angle_alpha   90.00
_cell.angle_beta   90.00
_cell.angle_gamma   90.00
#
_symmetry.space_group_name_H-M   'P 1'
#
loop_
_entity.id
_entity.type
_entity.pdbx_description
1 polymer ?
#
loop_
_entity_poly.entity_id
_entity_poly.type
_entity_poly.pdbx_seq_one_letter_code
_entity_poly.pdbx_strand_id
1 'polypeptide(L)'
;MLINAKTALGTGPVSAEYLKRHLLHRSVYLERIRGDRLLHEALTVGADPLYLALVFNLSHTTASRYATIAQSLLDDQIERGAGNE
;
A
#
# COMPACT_ATOMS: atom_id res chain seq x y z
N MET A 1 6.48 -14.64 -5.99
CA MET A 1 7.51 -14.35 -4.97
C MET A 1 8.24 -15.66 -4.69
N LEU A 2 9.54 -15.77 -4.98
CA LEU A 2 10.32 -17.00 -4.77
C LEU A 2 11.02 -16.89 -3.41
N ILE A 3 10.52 -17.60 -2.39
CA ILE A 3 11.20 -17.74 -1.11
C ILE A 3 12.16 -18.94 -1.22
N ASN A 4 13.46 -18.73 -1.02
CA ASN A 4 14.51 -19.75 -1.01
C ASN A 4 15.20 -19.73 0.36
N ALA A 5 15.76 -20.86 0.82
CA ALA A 5 16.55 -20.96 2.06
C ALA A 5 17.68 -19.91 2.19
N LYS A 6 18.26 -19.46 1.07
CA LYS A 6 19.25 -18.36 1.02
C LYS A 6 18.66 -16.98 1.33
N THR A 7 17.37 -16.77 1.06
CA THR A 7 16.66 -15.51 1.31
C THR A 7 15.84 -15.53 2.61
N ALA A 8 15.70 -16.70 3.24
CA ALA A 8 14.99 -16.92 4.50
C ALA A 8 15.94 -17.54 5.52
N LEU A 9 17.03 -16.83 5.85
CA LEU A 9 18.05 -17.27 6.83
C LEU A 9 17.48 -17.40 8.26
N GLY A 10 16.28 -16.86 8.49
CA GLY A 10 15.50 -17.00 9.71
C GLY A 10 14.07 -16.52 9.50
N THR A 11 13.22 -16.74 10.50
CA THR A 11 11.81 -16.28 10.53
C THR A 11 11.64 -14.90 11.17
N GLY A 12 12.74 -14.33 11.67
CA GLY A 12 12.75 -12.98 12.22
C GLY A 12 12.56 -11.91 11.13
N PRO A 13 12.14 -10.70 11.53
CA PRO A 13 12.00 -9.60 10.60
C PRO A 13 13.35 -9.29 9.91
N VAL A 14 13.29 -9.08 8.60
CA VAL A 14 14.45 -8.73 7.78
C VAL A 14 14.93 -7.33 8.18
N SER A 15 16.25 -7.14 8.31
CA SER A 15 16.80 -5.84 8.71
C SER A 15 16.60 -4.77 7.64
N ALA A 16 16.47 -3.51 8.07
CA ALA A 16 16.34 -2.37 7.16
C ALA A 16 17.53 -2.27 6.19
N GLU A 17 18.75 -2.58 6.66
CA GLU A 17 19.97 -2.59 5.85
C GLU A 17 19.94 -3.68 4.77
N TYR A 18 19.41 -4.87 5.09
CA TYR A 18 19.23 -5.93 4.09
C TYR A 18 18.24 -5.49 3.00
N LEU A 19 17.11 -4.90 3.38
CA LEU A 19 16.14 -4.36 2.42
C LEU A 19 16.77 -3.27 1.55
N LYS A 20 17.53 -2.35 2.15
CA LYS A 20 18.23 -1.28 1.43
C LYS A 20 19.21 -1.83 0.40
N ARG A 21 20.04 -2.79 0.80
CA ARG A 21 21.09 -3.38 -0.03
C ARG A 21 20.53 -4.20 -1.19
N HIS A 22 19.44 -4.92 -0.98
CA HIS A 22 18.91 -5.88 -1.95
C HIS A 22 17.71 -5.37 -2.77
N LEU A 23 16.95 -4.39 -2.29
CA LEU A 23 15.76 -3.87 -3.00
C LEU A 23 16.03 -2.53 -3.71
N LEU A 24 16.77 -1.60 -3.09
CA LEU A 24 16.98 -0.28 -3.69
C LEU A 24 17.91 -0.32 -4.91
N HIS A 25 18.87 -1.26 -4.95
CA HIS A 25 19.71 -1.47 -6.13
C HIS A 25 18.93 -1.86 -7.39
N ARG A 26 17.67 -2.27 -7.24
CA ARG A 26 16.81 -2.74 -8.32
C ARG A 26 15.70 -1.75 -8.70
N SER A 27 15.85 -0.47 -8.35
CA SER A 27 14.87 0.61 -8.54
C SER A 27 13.48 0.32 -7.94
N VAL A 28 13.41 -0.61 -6.98
CA VAL A 28 12.20 -0.92 -6.25
C VAL A 28 12.18 -0.09 -4.97
N TYR A 29 11.40 0.99 -4.99
CA TYR A 29 11.21 1.86 -3.84
C TYR A 29 10.15 1.25 -2.91
N LEU A 30 10.56 0.86 -1.70
CA LEU A 30 9.67 0.27 -0.70
C LEU A 30 8.49 1.18 -0.35
N GLU A 31 8.71 2.50 -0.36
CA GLU A 31 7.67 3.50 -0.14
C GLU A 31 6.59 3.46 -1.22
N ARG A 32 6.98 3.21 -2.48
CA ARG A 32 6.05 3.06 -3.60
C ARG A 32 5.22 1.79 -3.47
N ILE A 33 5.85 0.66 -3.14
CA ILE A 33 5.12 -0.59 -2.86
C ILE A 33 4.13 -0.38 -1.71
N ARG A 34 4.58 0.31 -0.64
CA ARG A 34 3.72 0.61 0.51
C ARG A 34 2.55 1.49 0.12
N GLY A 35 2.78 2.54 -0.66
CA GLY A 35 1.74 3.43 -1.18
C GLY A 35 0.74 2.70 -2.07
N ASP A 36 1.21 1.87 -3.00
CA ASP A 36 0.36 1.06 -3.89
C ASP A 36 -0.52 0.10 -3.08
N ARG A 37 0.05 -0.58 -2.08
CA ARG A 37 -0.72 -1.48 -1.19
C ARG A 37 -1.74 -0.70 -0.36
N LEU A 38 -1.37 0.47 0.15
CA LEU A 38 -2.24 1.30 0.97
C LEU A 38 -3.44 1.82 0.17
N LEU A 39 -3.19 2.30 -1.05
CA LEU A 39 -4.24 2.75 -1.96
C LEU A 39 -5.17 1.60 -2.37
N HIS A 40 -4.61 0.43 -2.69
CA HIS A 40 -5.41 -0.75 -3.00
C HIS A 40 -6.32 -1.14 -1.83
N GLU A 41 -5.78 -1.21 -0.62
CA GLU A 41 -6.57 -1.54 0.57
C GLU A 41 -7.67 -0.49 0.82
N ALA A 42 -7.34 0.79 0.66
CA ALA A 42 -8.31 1.88 0.78
C ALA A 42 -9.48 1.71 -0.21
N LEU A 43 -9.19 1.34 -1.46
CA LEU A 43 -10.22 1.07 -2.46
C LEU A 43 -11.07 -0.18 -2.10
N THR A 44 -10.48 -1.22 -1.51
CA THR A 44 -11.21 -2.44 -1.14
C THR A 44 -12.13 -2.28 0.07
N VAL A 45 -11.77 -1.40 1.02
CA VAL A 45 -12.51 -1.22 2.28
C VAL A 45 -13.48 -0.02 2.21
N GLY A 46 -13.53 0.69 1.07
CA GLY A 46 -14.44 1.81 0.87
C GLY A 46 -13.93 3.11 1.52
N ALA A 47 -12.64 3.38 1.39
CA ALA A 47 -12.00 4.63 1.80
C ALA A 47 -12.15 4.99 3.30
N ASP A 48 -12.15 4.00 4.21
CA ASP A 48 -12.20 4.26 5.67
C ASP A 48 -10.83 4.69 6.25
N PRO A 49 -10.67 5.96 6.67
CA PRO A 49 -9.41 6.45 7.23
C PRO A 49 -9.08 5.87 8.62
N LEU A 50 -10.08 5.47 9.42
CA LEU A 50 -9.83 4.87 10.73
C LEU A 50 -9.23 3.48 10.58
N TYR A 51 -9.79 2.68 9.68
CA TYR A 51 -9.24 1.36 9.32
C TYR A 51 -7.79 1.48 8.82
N LEU A 52 -7.52 2.40 7.89
CA LEU A 52 -6.17 2.58 7.34
C LEU A 52 -5.15 3.01 8.41
N ALA A 53 -5.54 3.88 9.35
CA ALA A 53 -4.68 4.30 10.44
C ALA A 53 -4.29 3.11 11.33
N LEU A 54 -5.26 2.25 11.66
CA LEU A 54 -5.07 1.08 12.52
C LEU A 54 -4.25 -0.02 11.84
N VAL A 55 -4.60 -0.41 10.61
CA VAL A 55 -3.98 -1.54 9.91
C VAL A 55 -2.55 -1.25 9.48
N PHE A 56 -2.26 -0.01 9.07
CA PHE A 56 -0.93 0.36 8.56
C PHE A 56 -0.09 1.18 9.54
N ASN A 57 -0.61 1.40 10.76
CA ASN A 57 0.01 2.21 11.80
C ASN A 57 0.43 3.58 11.27
N LEU A 58 -0.51 4.29 10.65
CA LEU A 58 -0.30 5.60 10.04
C LEU A 58 -0.79 6.72 10.95
N SER A 59 -0.26 7.93 10.76
CA SER A 59 -0.88 9.12 11.33
C SER A 59 -2.29 9.29 10.77
N HIS A 60 -3.19 9.85 11.58
CA HIS A 60 -4.54 10.17 11.14
C HIS A 60 -4.56 11.06 9.89
N THR A 61 -3.63 12.03 9.81
CA THR A 61 -3.47 12.91 8.64
C THR A 61 -3.10 12.14 7.37
N THR A 62 -2.23 11.14 7.46
CA THR A 62 -1.82 10.34 6.30
C THR A 62 -2.96 9.43 5.88
N ALA A 63 -3.61 8.75 6.83
CA ALA A 63 -4.73 7.87 6.55
C ALA A 63 -5.90 8.61 5.90
N SER A 64 -6.24 9.81 6.41
CA SER A 64 -7.29 10.67 5.86
C SER A 64 -7.00 11.09 4.41
N ARG A 65 -5.76 11.44 4.08
CA ARG A 65 -5.36 11.74 2.69
C ARG A 65 -5.57 10.57 1.73
N TYR A 66 -5.16 9.36 2.13
CA TYR A 66 -5.33 8.18 1.27
C TYR A 66 -6.80 7.78 1.12
N ALA A 67 -7.60 7.91 2.18
CA ALA A 67 -9.05 7.76 2.10
C ALA A 67 -9.68 8.74 1.11
N THR A 68 -9.35 10.03 1.18
CA THR A 68 -9.87 11.03 0.23
C THR A 68 -9.51 10.71 -1.21
N ILE A 69 -8.28 10.28 -1.48
CA ILE A 69 -7.84 9.88 -2.83
C ILE A 69 -8.64 8.65 -3.29
N ALA A 70 -8.80 7.64 -2.44
CA ALA A 70 -9.57 6.45 -2.76
C ALA A 70 -11.04 6.77 -3.05
N GLN A 71 -11.66 7.65 -2.24
CA GLN A 71 -13.03 8.10 -2.45
C GLN A 71 -13.19 8.79 -3.81
N SER A 72 -12.31 9.74 -4.14
CA SER A 72 -12.34 10.43 -5.44
C SER A 72 -12.20 9.45 -6.61
N LEU A 73 -11.36 8.43 -6.49
CA LEU A 73 -11.21 7.40 -7.52
C LEU A 73 -12.44 6.50 -7.65
N LEU A 74 -13.13 6.20 -6.55
CA LEU A 74 -14.37 5.42 -6.55
C LEU A 74 -15.51 6.22 -7.21
N ASP A 75 -15.64 7.50 -6.85
CA ASP A 75 -16.63 8.40 -7.44
C ASP A 75 -16.42 8.53 -8.97
N ASP A 76 -15.16 8.75 -9.39
CA ASP A 76 -14.74 8.74 -10.80
C ASP A 76 -15.11 7.44 -11.54
N GLN A 77 -14.97 6.28 -10.88
CA GLN A 77 -15.31 4.99 -11.48
C GLN A 77 -16.82 4.82 -11.64
N ILE A 78 -17.60 5.31 -10.67
CA ILE A 78 -19.06 5.31 -10.73
C ILE A 78 -19.54 6.20 -11.89
N GLU A 79 -18.99 7.41 -12.02
CA GLU A 79 -19.33 8.34 -13.10
C GLU A 79 -19.01 7.76 -14.49
N ARG A 80 -17.86 7.10 -14.65
CA ARG A 80 -17.48 6.43 -15.90
C ARG A 80 -18.31 5.18 -16.20
N GLY A 81 -18.81 4.49 -15.18
CA GLY A 81 -19.72 3.37 -15.33
C GLY A 81 -21.10 3.81 -15.82
N ALA A 82 -21.63 4.89 -15.23
CA ALA A 82 -22.94 5.45 -15.57
C ALA A 82 -23.00 6.11 -16.97
N GLY A 83 -21.86 6.54 -17.52
CA GLY A 83 -21.77 7.10 -18.88
C GLY A 83 -21.67 6.09 -20.02
N ASN A 84 -21.63 4.78 -19.72
CA ASN A 84 -21.52 3.69 -20.70
C ASN A 84 -22.79 2.83 -20.83
N GLU A 85 -23.91 3.26 -20.25
CA GLU A 85 -25.27 2.71 -20.45
C GLU A 85 -26.15 3.67 -21.23
#